data_AF-X7ZUT6-F1
#
_entry.id   AF-X7ZUT6-F1
#
_cell.length_a   1.000
_cell.length_b   1.000
_cell.length_c   1.000
_cell.angle_alpha   90.00
_cell.angle_beta   90.00
_cell.angle_gamma   90.00
#
_symmetry.space_group_name_H-M   'P 1'
#
loop_
_entity.id
_entity.type
_entity.pdbx_description
1 polymer ?
#
loop_
_entity_poly.entity_id
_entity_poly.type
_entity_poly.pdbx_seq_one_letter_code
_entity_poly.pdbx_strand_id
1 'polypeptide(L)' 'MTSGGWRSALSDDEQRQVREIIVAATDFDGVAPVGEQVLRELAHQRTEHLLVAGGRSIVGYLNLASAHDRGARWRS' A
#
# COMPACT_ATOMS: atom_id res chain seq x y z
N MET A 1 17.92 -10.98 1.38
CA MET A 1 16.64 -11.73 1.44
C MET A 1 15.54 -10.74 1.78
N THR A 2 14.71 -10.38 0.82
CA THR A 2 13.52 -9.55 1.04
C THR A 2 12.33 -10.48 1.29
N SER A 3 12.29 -11.12 2.45
CA SER A 3 11.15 -11.93 2.87
C SER A 3 10.08 -10.99 3.46
N GLY A 4 9.40 -10.26 2.58
CA GLY A 4 8.16 -9.57 2.93
C GLY A 4 7.01 -10.55 2.82
N GLY A 5 6.41 -10.94 3.95
CA GLY A 5 5.12 -11.63 3.92
C GLY A 5 4.00 -10.65 3.58
N TRP A 6 2.91 -11.17 3.03
CA TRP A 6 1.66 -10.42 2.91
C TRP A 6 1.11 -10.08 4.29
N ARG A 7 0.50 -8.90 4.41
CA ARG A 7 -0.01 -8.34 5.67
C ARG A 7 -1.40 -7.77 5.44
N SER A 8 -2.35 -8.14 6.30
CA SER A 8 -3.71 -7.59 6.31
C SER A 8 -3.83 -6.23 7.00
N ALA A 9 -2.78 -5.81 7.72
CA ALA A 9 -2.73 -4.53 8.43
C ALA A 9 -1.29 -4.00 8.50
N LEU A 10 -1.17 -2.67 8.61
CA LEU A 10 0.10 -1.96 8.79
C LEU A 10 0.10 -1.21 10.12
N SER A 11 1.23 -1.25 10.83
CA SER A 11 1.45 -0.37 11.98
C SER A 11 1.54 1.10 11.55
N ASP A 12 1.35 2.03 12.49
CA ASP A 12 1.43 3.47 12.21
C ASP A 12 2.80 3.89 11.62
N ASP A 13 3.88 3.26 12.08
CA ASP A 13 5.22 3.51 11.52
C ASP A 13 5.36 3.03 10.09
N GLU A 14 4.81 1.85 9.77
CA GLU A 14 4.79 1.32 8.41
C GLU A 14 3.91 2.17 7.49
N GLN A 15 2.76 2.62 7.97
CA GLN A 15 1.90 3.55 7.21
C GLN A 15 2.64 4.86 6.92
N ARG A 16 3.37 5.41 7.90
CA ARG A 16 4.19 6.61 7.73
C ARG A 16 5.27 6.40 6.67
N GLN A 17 6.05 5.33 6.78
CA GLN A 17 7.12 5.01 5.82
C GLN A 17 6.57 4.75 4.41
N VAL A 18 5.41 4.10 4.28
CA VAL A 18 4.75 3.90 2.97
C VAL A 18 4.32 5.25 2.36
N ARG A 19 3.83 6.20 3.15
CA ARG A 19 3.52 7.55 2.67
C ARG A 19 4.78 8.28 2.20
N GLU A 20 5.87 8.16 2.96
CA GLU A 20 7.16 8.79 2.62
C GLU A 20 7.69 8.30 1.27
N ILE A 21 7.65 6.98 0.99
CA ILE A 21 8.10 6.45 -0.31
C ILE A 21 7.18 6.86 -1.47
N ILE A 22 5.86 6.95 -1.24
CA ILE A 22 4.92 7.41 -2.27
C ILE A 22 5.17 8.88 -2.63
N VAL A 23 5.40 9.74 -1.62
CA VAL A 23 5.76 11.15 -1.84
C VAL A 23 7.08 11.25 -2.60
N ALA A 24 8.13 10.56 -2.14
CA ALA A 24 9.43 10.58 -2.81
C ALA A 24 9.37 10.09 -4.26
N ALA A 25 8.60 9.04 -4.54
CA ALA A 25 8.40 8.55 -5.90
C ALA A 25 7.58 9.53 -6.75
N THR A 26 6.57 10.19 -6.18
CA THR A 26 5.77 11.22 -6.87
C THR A 26 6.64 12.41 -7.25
N ASP A 27 7.50 12.87 -6.35
CA ASP A 27 8.43 13.98 -6.60
C ASP A 27 9.45 13.64 -7.69
N PHE A 28 9.89 12.39 -7.75
CA PHE A 28 10.86 11.91 -8.74
C PHE A 28 10.23 11.65 -10.12
N ASP A 29 9.08 10.96 -10.16
CA ASP A 29 8.41 10.55 -11.40
C ASP A 29 7.47 11.64 -11.96
N GLY A 30 7.13 12.64 -11.16
CA GLY A 30 6.14 13.68 -11.50
C GLY A 30 4.69 13.16 -11.55
N VAL A 31 4.47 11.91 -11.19
CA VAL A 31 3.15 11.24 -11.17
C VAL A 31 3.05 10.35 -9.94
N ALA A 32 1.88 10.35 -9.31
CA ALA A 32 1.64 9.48 -8.16
C ALA A 32 1.67 7.99 -8.58
N PRO A 33 2.49 7.14 -7.95
CA PRO A 33 2.61 5.72 -8.32
C PRO A 33 1.37 4.89 -7.94
N VAL A 34 0.52 5.41 -7.06
CA VAL A 34 -0.74 4.79 -6.63
C VAL A 34 -1.87 5.82 -6.56
N GLY A 35 -3.11 5.38 -6.75
CA GLY A 35 -4.28 6.25 -6.60
C GLY A 35 -4.60 6.58 -5.15
N GLU A 36 -5.34 7.68 -4.92
CA GLU A 36 -5.69 8.14 -3.56
C GLU A 36 -6.44 7.11 -2.70
N GLN A 37 -7.19 6.19 -3.33
CA GLN A 37 -7.87 5.13 -2.59
C GLN A 37 -6.88 4.28 -1.81
N VAL A 38 -5.71 3.98 -2.39
CA VAL A 38 -4.68 3.17 -1.72
C VAL A 38 -4.17 3.86 -0.45
N LEU A 39 -4.01 5.18 -0.47
CA LEU A 39 -3.60 5.97 0.69
C LEU A 39 -4.64 5.97 1.82
N ARG A 40 -5.93 5.82 1.47
CA ARG A 40 -7.02 5.65 2.46
C ARG A 40 -7.04 4.25 3.04
N GLU A 41 -6.77 3.23 2.23
CA GLU A 41 -6.74 1.83 2.69
C GLU A 41 -5.59 1.52 3.64
N LEU A 42 -4.51 2.33 3.68
CA LEU A 42 -3.40 2.13 4.62
C LEU A 42 -3.83 2.03 6.10
N ALA A 43 -4.93 2.71 6.47
CA ALA A 43 -5.49 2.71 7.81
C ALA A 43 -6.60 1.66 8.01
N HIS A 44 -6.82 0.79 7.03
CA HIS A 44 -7.89 -0.20 7.02
C HIS A 44 -7.33 -1.60 6.75
N GLN A 45 -8.17 -2.61 6.95
CA GLN A 45 -7.80 -4.03 6.77
C GLN A 45 -8.55 -4.66 5.58
N ARG A 46 -8.87 -3.84 4.57
CA ARG A 46 -9.63 -4.27 3.38
C ARG A 46 -8.74 -4.76 2.23
N THR A 47 -7.43 -4.54 2.34
CA THR A 47 -6.44 -4.84 1.33
C THR A 47 -5.26 -5.57 1.95
N GLU A 48 -4.59 -6.39 1.16
CA GLU A 48 -3.33 -7.01 1.55
C GLU A 48 -2.16 -6.13 1.11
N HIS A 49 -1.15 -6.06 1.96
CA HIS A 49 0.02 -5.21 1.79
C HIS A 49 1.29 -6.06 1.71
N LEU A 50 2.18 -5.69 0.81
CA LEU A 50 3.51 -6.26 0.72
C LEU A 50 4.54 -5.13 0.89
N LEU A 51 5.42 -5.27 1.88
CA LEU A 51 6.51 -4.33 2.14
C LEU A 51 7.86 -4.96 1.81
N VAL A 52 8.68 -4.23 1.08
CA VAL A 52 10.07 -4.59 0.81
C VAL A 52 10.96 -3.74 1.68
N ALA A 53 11.70 -4.37 2.59
CA ALA A 53 12.66 -3.70 3.45
C ALA A 53 14.05 -3.65 2.79
N GLY A 54 14.69 -2.48 2.83
CA GLY A 54 16.09 -2.25 2.52
C GLY A 54 16.80 -1.73 3.75
N GLY A 55 17.49 -2.60 4.49
CA GLY A 55 18.11 -2.24 5.76
C GLY A 55 17.06 -1.88 6.81
N ARG A 56 17.01 -0.61 7.24
CA ARG A 56 16.09 -0.10 8.28
C ARG A 56 14.87 0.63 7.73
N SER A 57 14.73 0.70 6.40
CA SER A 57 13.68 1.47 5.72
C SER A 57 12.88 0.60 4.77
N ILE A 58 11.63 0.96 4.53
CA ILE A 58 10.83 0.41 3.44
C ILE A 58 11.27 1.05 2.12
N VAL A 59 11.64 0.20 1.15
CA VAL A 59 12.10 0.60 -0.19
C VAL A 59 11.13 0.18 -1.29
N GLY A 60 10.03 -0.49 -0.93
CA GLY A 60 9.00 -0.89 -1.87
C GLY A 60 7.70 -1.22 -1.16
N TYR A 61 6.59 -0.91 -1.83
CA TYR A 61 5.23 -1.12 -1.35
C TYR A 61 4.35 -1.63 -2.48
N LEU A 62 3.49 -2.59 -2.18
CA LEU A 62 2.43 -3.05 -3.07
C LEU A 62 1.12 -3.22 -2.29
N ASN A 63 0.03 -2.75 -2.89
CA ASN A 63 -1.33 -2.91 -2.38
C ASN A 63 -2.12 -3.88 -3.25
N LEU A 64 -2.74 -4.89 -2.64
CA LEU A 64 -3.62 -5.83 -3.32
C LEU A 64 -5.03 -5.72 -2.76
N ALA A 65 -5.95 -5.14 -3.53
CA ALA A 65 -7.36 -5.10 -3.20
C ALA A 65 -8.08 -6.36 -3.70
N SER A 66 -8.99 -6.90 -2.88
CA SER A 66 -9.81 -8.04 -3.28
C SER A 66 -10.75 -7.66 -4.43
N ALA A 67 -11.01 -8.58 -5.35
CA ALA A 67 -11.93 -8.33 -6.49
C ALA A 67 -13.37 -8.02 -6.03
N HIS A 68 -13.76 -8.46 -4.83
CA HIS A 68 -15.10 -8.23 -4.28
C HIS A 68 -15.36 -6.75 -3.93
N ASP A 69 -14.32 -5.97 -3.67
CA ASP A 69 -14.44 -4.56 -3.27
C ASP A 69 -14.76 -3.64 -4.46
N ARG A 70 -14.62 -4.12 -5.71
CA ARG A 70 -15.04 -3.39 -6.93
C ARG A 70 -16.38 -3.84 -7.53
N GLY A 71 -17.06 -4.84 -6.93
CA GLY A 71 -18.08 -5.63 -7.66
C GLY A 71 -19.43 -5.87 -6.99
N ALA A 72 -19.68 -5.44 -5.75
CA ALA A 72 -20.95 -5.72 -5.07
C ALA A 72 -21.97 -4.55 -5.15
N ARG A 73 -22.37 -4.16 -6.37
CA ARG A 73 -23.58 -3.33 -6.59
C ARG A 73 -24.45 -3.84 -7.73
N TRP A 74 -24.61 -5.15 -7.90
CA TRP A 74 -25.66 -5.70 -8.77
C TRP A 74 -26.16 -7.03 -8.22
N ARG A 75 -27.22 -6.97 -7.41
CA ARG A 75 -28.17 -8.09 -7.25
C ARG A 75 -29.56 -7.48 -7.17
N SER A 76 -30.23 -7.49 -8.33
CA SER A 76 -31.67 -7.33 -8.49
C SER A 76 -32.41 -8.54 -7.93
#